data_AF-A0A450S438-F1
#
_entry.id   AF-A0A450S438-F1
#
_cell.length_a   1.000
_cell.length_b   1.000
_cell.length_c   1.000
_cell.angle_alpha   90.00
_cell.angle_beta   90.00
_cell.angle_gamma   90.00
#
_symmetry.space_group_name_H-M   'P 1'
#
loop_
_entity.id
_entity.type
_entity.pdbx_description
1 polymer ?
#
loop_
_entity_poly.entity_id
_entity_poly.type
_entity_poly.pdbx_seq_one_letter_code
_entity_poly.pdbx_strand_id
1 'polypeptide(L)'
;MPLHPNFPTSPHAIVDPAARVLFETFRKAVNASTVRDASTVAIDSVIRLRQTRPFVVREQGYLVPKKSVFNRIIGDGGFELKFAQFLENCRDVVAYAKNYLAVGFRLDYVNSHGNITNYYPDFLVKLTDGRVVIVETKGREELELPRNIERLRQWCEDVNRAQSAVWYGFVYVDQAGFEKYRPKALL
;
A
#
# COMPACT_ATOMS: atom_id res chain seq x y z
N MET A 1 -14.80 13.49 -43.33
CA MET A 1 -15.69 12.33 -43.54
C MET A 1 -16.62 12.27 -42.35
N PRO A 2 -17.94 12.44 -42.50
CA PRO A 2 -18.85 12.44 -41.36
C PRO A 2 -18.96 11.02 -40.80
N LEU A 3 -18.88 10.89 -39.47
CA LEU A 3 -19.08 9.62 -38.79
C LEU A 3 -20.51 9.12 -39.02
N HIS A 4 -20.67 7.80 -39.14
CA HIS A 4 -21.97 7.16 -39.31
C HIS A 4 -22.92 7.57 -38.17
N PRO A 5 -24.22 7.81 -38.40
CA PRO A 5 -25.15 8.32 -37.38
C PRO A 5 -25.31 7.43 -36.14
N ASN A 6 -24.88 6.17 -36.21
CA ASN A 6 -24.84 5.24 -35.08
C ASN A 6 -23.46 5.15 -34.39
N PHE A 7 -22.52 6.05 -34.71
CA PHE A 7 -21.21 6.04 -34.06
C PHE A 7 -21.33 6.65 -32.66
N PRO A 8 -21.01 5.89 -31.59
CA PRO A 8 -21.24 6.37 -30.23
C PRO A 8 -20.35 7.58 -29.92
N THR A 9 -20.97 8.61 -29.35
CA THR A 9 -20.35 9.89 -29.01
C THR A 9 -19.66 9.90 -27.64
N SER A 10 -19.71 8.78 -26.91
CA SER A 10 -19.06 8.61 -25.62
C SER A 10 -18.22 7.33 -25.61
N PRO A 11 -16.94 7.37 -25.19
CA PRO A 11 -16.08 6.19 -25.09
C PRO A 11 -16.54 5.18 -24.03
N HIS A 12 -17.57 5.51 -23.24
CA HIS A 12 -18.16 4.63 -22.23
C HIS A 12 -19.41 3.87 -22.72
N ALA A 13 -19.88 4.12 -23.94
CA ALA A 13 -20.89 3.30 -24.59
C ALA A 13 -20.20 2.32 -25.56
N ILE A 14 -20.10 1.05 -25.16
CA ILE A 14 -20.17 -0.19 -25.96
C ILE A 14 -19.45 -1.28 -25.13
N VAL A 15 -20.18 -1.93 -24.24
CA VAL A 15 -20.03 -3.38 -24.07
C VAL A 15 -21.45 -3.90 -23.87
N ASP A 16 -21.89 -4.78 -24.77
CA ASP A 16 -23.16 -5.48 -24.64
C ASP A 16 -23.21 -6.20 -23.26
N PRO A 17 -24.30 -6.12 -22.50
CA PRO A 17 -24.40 -6.76 -21.19
C PRO A 17 -24.11 -8.26 -21.22
N ALA A 18 -24.50 -8.98 -22.30
CA ALA A 18 -24.19 -10.39 -22.45
C ALA A 18 -22.69 -10.61 -22.74
N ALA A 19 -22.07 -9.76 -23.57
CA ALA A 19 -20.62 -9.80 -23.78
C ALA A 19 -19.83 -9.55 -22.47
N ARG A 20 -20.30 -8.64 -21.61
CA ARG A 20 -19.70 -8.41 -20.28
C ARG A 20 -19.82 -9.63 -19.37
N VAL A 21 -21.02 -10.24 -19.30
CA VAL A 21 -21.24 -11.45 -18.50
C VAL A 21 -20.36 -12.60 -19.01
N LEU A 22 -20.24 -12.76 -20.33
CA LEU A 22 -19.40 -13.78 -20.94
C LEU A 22 -17.92 -13.56 -20.59
N PHE A 23 -17.42 -12.33 -20.77
CA PHE A 23 -16.05 -11.97 -20.41
C PHE A 23 -15.75 -12.22 -18.93
N GLU A 24 -16.62 -11.77 -18.02
CA GLU A 24 -16.45 -11.98 -16.58
C GLU A 24 -16.48 -13.47 -16.20
N THR A 25 -17.32 -14.28 -16.87
CA THR A 25 -17.42 -15.73 -16.64
C THR A 25 -16.15 -16.46 -17.07
N PHE A 26 -15.68 -16.22 -18.30
CA PHE A 26 -14.44 -16.81 -18.80
C PHE A 26 -13.24 -16.38 -17.97
N ARG A 27 -13.16 -15.11 -17.60
CA ARG A 27 -12.09 -14.58 -16.74
C ARG A 27 -12.04 -15.28 -15.38
N LYS A 28 -13.18 -15.51 -14.74
CA LYS A 28 -13.27 -16.28 -13.49
C LYS A 28 -12.78 -17.73 -13.68
N ALA A 29 -13.22 -18.40 -14.76
CA ALA A 29 -12.84 -19.79 -15.04
C ALA A 29 -11.34 -19.94 -15.38
N VAL A 30 -10.77 -18.99 -16.14
CA VAL A 30 -9.33 -18.97 -16.45
C VAL A 30 -8.53 -18.73 -15.18
N ASN A 31 -8.90 -17.75 -14.36
CA ASN A 31 -8.22 -17.51 -13.09
C ASN A 31 -8.28 -18.75 -12.17
N ALA A 32 -9.43 -19.43 -12.08
CA ALA A 32 -9.58 -20.65 -11.29
C ALA A 32 -8.72 -21.84 -11.79
N SER A 33 -8.40 -21.89 -13.09
CA SER A 33 -7.60 -22.98 -13.66
C SER A 33 -6.10 -22.68 -13.74
N THR A 34 -5.70 -21.41 -13.69
CA THR A 34 -4.31 -20.98 -13.90
C THR A 34 -3.62 -20.47 -12.64
N VAL A 35 -4.37 -19.89 -11.69
CA VAL A 35 -3.81 -19.44 -10.42
C VAL A 35 -3.57 -20.67 -9.55
N ARG A 36 -2.31 -20.87 -9.16
CA ARG A 36 -1.92 -21.91 -8.20
C ARG A 36 -1.36 -21.25 -6.96
N ASP A 37 -1.83 -21.67 -5.80
CA ASP A 37 -1.19 -21.32 -4.55
C ASP A 37 0.15 -22.06 -4.46
N ALA A 38 1.24 -21.30 -4.40
CA ALA A 38 2.54 -21.87 -4.05
C ALA A 38 2.51 -22.18 -2.55
N SER A 39 2.56 -23.46 -2.18
CA SER A 39 2.52 -23.91 -0.79
C SER A 39 3.77 -23.57 0.02
N THR A 40 4.81 -23.06 -0.63
CA THR A 40 6.10 -22.73 0.00
C THR A 40 6.39 -21.24 -0.11
N VAL A 41 6.66 -20.62 1.04
CA VAL A 41 7.18 -19.24 1.12
C VAL A 41 8.70 -19.30 1.25
N ALA A 42 9.39 -18.58 0.39
CA ALA A 42 10.82 -18.38 0.46
C ALA A 42 11.14 -16.89 0.35
N ILE A 43 12.16 -16.45 1.10
CA ILE A 43 12.70 -15.10 0.98
C ILE A 43 13.82 -15.15 -0.05
N ASP A 44 13.55 -14.63 -1.24
CA ASP A 44 14.54 -14.54 -2.32
C ASP A 44 15.55 -13.40 -2.07
N SER A 45 15.06 -12.24 -1.65
CA SER A 45 15.86 -11.04 -1.48
C SER A 45 15.28 -10.08 -0.43
N VAL A 46 16.08 -9.08 -0.03
CA VAL A 46 15.73 -8.10 0.99
C VAL A 46 15.95 -6.68 0.47
N ILE A 47 14.96 -5.81 0.66
CA ILE A 47 15.07 -4.39 0.38
C ILE A 47 15.75 -3.69 1.55
N ARG A 48 16.90 -3.07 1.31
CA ARG A 48 17.58 -2.22 2.30
C ARG A 48 17.26 -0.77 2.01
N LEU A 49 16.45 -0.13 2.86
CA LEU A 49 16.01 1.26 2.68
C LEU A 49 17.18 2.25 2.53
N ARG A 50 18.31 2.02 3.22
CA ARG A 50 19.53 2.85 3.08
C ARG A 50 20.19 2.78 1.70
N GLN A 51 19.81 1.80 0.87
CA GLN A 51 20.30 1.63 -0.50
C GLN A 51 19.33 2.17 -1.54
N THR A 52 18.19 2.75 -1.12
CA THR A 52 17.28 3.46 -2.03
C THR A 52 18.03 4.62 -2.67
N ARG A 53 18.09 4.63 -4.00
CA ARG A 53 18.75 5.71 -4.74
C ARG A 53 18.04 7.04 -4.48
N PRO A 54 18.75 8.16 -4.38
CA PRO A 54 18.12 9.47 -4.34
C PRO A 54 17.18 9.66 -5.53
N PHE A 55 16.03 10.29 -5.29
CA PHE A 55 15.03 10.59 -6.31
C PHE A 55 14.52 12.01 -6.12
N VAL A 56 14.13 12.64 -7.23
CA VAL A 56 13.61 14.01 -7.25
C VAL A 56 12.09 13.97 -7.13
N VAL A 57 11.55 14.92 -6.37
CA VAL A 57 10.11 15.09 -6.16
C VAL A 57 9.73 16.51 -6.50
N ARG A 58 8.44 16.76 -6.76
CA ARG A 58 7.93 18.13 -6.92
C ARG A 58 8.10 18.91 -5.62
N GLU A 59 8.35 20.21 -5.74
CA GLU A 59 8.40 21.12 -4.60
C GLU A 59 7.04 21.13 -3.89
N GLN A 60 7.07 20.83 -2.59
CA GLN A 60 5.88 20.67 -1.75
C GLN A 60 6.27 20.71 -0.27
N GLY A 61 5.27 20.75 0.62
CA GLY A 61 5.50 20.64 2.07
C GLY A 61 6.19 19.32 2.44
N TYR A 62 7.13 19.39 3.38
CA TYR A 62 7.88 18.23 3.86
C TYR A 62 8.16 18.32 5.37
N LEU A 63 8.42 17.17 5.98
CA LEU A 63 8.98 17.03 7.32
C LEU A 63 10.48 16.70 7.21
N VAL A 64 11.30 17.28 8.08
CA VAL A 64 12.71 16.90 8.26
C VAL A 64 12.78 15.90 9.42
N PRO A 65 12.91 14.60 9.16
CA PRO A 65 12.85 13.57 10.19
C PRO A 65 14.20 13.41 10.90
N LYS A 66 14.18 12.97 12.17
CA LYS A 66 15.39 12.49 12.88
C LYS A 66 15.40 10.96 13.00
N LYS A 67 14.23 10.32 12.88
CA LYS A 67 14.06 8.87 13.00
C LYS A 67 13.91 8.14 11.66
N SER A 68 14.13 8.81 10.53
CA SER A 68 14.04 8.19 9.21
C SER A 68 15.39 8.15 8.51
N VAL A 69 15.54 7.15 7.63
CA VAL A 69 16.68 7.04 6.71
C VAL A 69 16.60 8.05 5.56
N PHE A 70 15.41 8.59 5.27
CA PHE A 70 15.22 9.63 4.27
C PHE A 70 15.43 11.01 4.88
N ASN A 71 16.12 11.89 4.17
CA ASN A 71 16.42 13.25 4.65
C ASN A 71 15.20 14.18 4.66
N ARG A 72 14.14 13.83 3.92
CA ARG A 72 12.85 14.53 3.91
C ARG A 72 11.72 13.51 3.79
N ILE A 73 10.63 13.76 4.51
CA ILE A 73 9.37 13.04 4.32
C ILE A 73 8.39 13.99 3.62
N ILE A 74 7.98 13.62 2.42
CA ILE A 74 6.82 14.18 1.73
C ILE A 74 5.62 13.25 1.85
N GLY A 75 4.43 13.76 1.63
CA GLY A 75 3.22 12.95 1.52
C GLY A 75 2.46 13.24 0.22
N ASP A 76 1.70 12.26 -0.26
CA ASP A 76 0.77 12.41 -1.38
C ASP A 76 -0.45 13.27 -0.97
N GLY A 77 -0.65 13.44 0.33
CA GLY A 77 -1.58 14.40 0.93
C GLY A 77 -1.14 14.86 2.33
N GLY A 78 -1.90 15.79 2.91
CA GLY A 78 -1.55 16.37 4.22
C GLY A 78 -1.62 15.39 5.40
N PHE A 79 -2.37 14.30 5.28
CA PHE A 79 -2.54 13.33 6.37
C PHE A 79 -1.23 12.58 6.68
N GLU A 80 -0.51 12.13 5.66
CA GLU A 80 0.72 11.37 5.83
C GLU A 80 1.82 12.18 6.50
N LEU A 81 1.91 13.48 6.21
CA LEU A 81 2.83 14.38 6.91
C LEU A 81 2.47 14.52 8.39
N LYS A 82 1.17 14.64 8.72
CA LYS A 82 0.71 14.65 10.13
C LYS A 82 1.04 13.33 10.82
N PHE A 83 0.89 12.21 10.12
CA PHE A 83 1.18 10.88 10.66
C PHE A 83 2.69 10.67 10.87
N ALA A 84 3.53 11.08 9.90
CA ALA A 84 4.98 11.07 10.05
C ALA A 84 5.45 11.92 11.24
N GLN A 85 4.84 13.11 11.43
CA GLN A 85 5.11 13.95 12.60
C GLN A 85 4.72 13.27 13.92
N PHE A 86 3.65 12.47 13.92
CA PHE A 86 3.27 11.66 15.07
C PHE A 86 4.31 10.57 15.37
N LEU A 87 4.76 9.82 14.36
CA LEU A 87 5.81 8.81 14.50
C LEU A 87 7.12 9.41 15.02
N GLU A 88 7.49 10.59 14.55
CA GLU A 88 8.68 11.34 15.02
C GLU A 88 8.64 11.56 16.54
N ASN A 89 7.47 11.88 17.08
CA ASN A 89 7.28 12.19 18.50
C ASN A 89 6.94 10.97 19.36
N CYS A 90 6.70 9.80 18.76
CA CYS A 90 6.30 8.59 19.48
C CYS A 90 7.50 7.94 20.19
N ARG A 91 7.42 7.71 21.50
CA ARG A 91 8.56 7.24 22.31
C ARG A 91 8.93 5.77 22.06
N ASP A 92 7.93 4.97 21.69
CA ASP A 92 8.06 3.55 21.35
C ASP A 92 8.45 3.33 19.87
N VAL A 93 8.61 4.39 19.08
CA VAL A 93 9.15 4.34 17.72
C VAL A 93 10.63 4.69 17.72
N VAL A 94 11.44 3.72 17.29
CA VAL A 94 12.90 3.86 17.10
C VAL A 94 13.21 4.49 15.75
N ALA A 95 12.59 3.97 14.69
CA ALA A 95 12.79 4.44 13.34
C ALA A 95 11.53 4.25 12.50
N TYR A 96 11.36 5.07 11.46
CA TYR A 96 10.30 4.87 10.47
C TYR A 96 10.76 5.29 9.09
N ALA A 97 10.04 4.83 8.06
CA ALA A 97 10.27 5.25 6.69
C ALA A 97 8.93 5.29 5.95
N LYS A 98 8.68 6.34 5.15
CA LYS A 98 7.61 6.29 4.14
C LYS A 98 8.09 5.43 2.97
N ASN A 99 7.22 4.56 2.49
CA ASN A 99 7.47 3.69 1.36
C ASN A 99 7.18 4.42 0.05
N TYR A 100 8.17 5.15 -0.43
CA TYR A 100 8.09 5.78 -1.76
C TYR A 100 8.13 4.72 -2.87
N LEU A 101 7.56 5.02 -4.04
CA LEU A 101 7.66 4.11 -5.20
C LEU A 101 9.12 3.73 -5.53
N ALA A 102 10.08 4.63 -5.28
CA ALA A 102 11.51 4.38 -5.45
C ALA A 102 12.10 3.32 -4.48
N VAL A 103 11.43 3.04 -3.35
CA VAL A 103 11.78 1.94 -2.44
C VAL A 103 11.43 0.59 -3.08
N GLY A 104 10.31 0.54 -3.81
CA GLY A 104 9.86 -0.65 -4.52
C GLY A 104 9.26 -1.74 -3.62
N PHE A 105 8.99 -1.47 -2.34
CA PHE A 105 8.27 -2.40 -1.49
C PHE A 105 6.79 -2.39 -1.89
N ARG A 106 6.36 -3.49 -2.50
CA ARG A 106 5.02 -3.65 -3.06
C ARG A 106 4.50 -5.07 -2.87
N LEU A 107 3.19 -5.20 -2.90
CA LEU A 107 2.47 -6.44 -2.71
C LEU A 107 1.57 -6.66 -3.92
N ASP A 108 1.81 -7.75 -4.66
CA ASP A 108 0.95 -8.09 -5.78
C ASP A 108 -0.33 -8.76 -5.26
N TYR A 109 -1.49 -8.31 -5.74
CA TYR A 109 -2.80 -8.84 -5.36
C TYR A 109 -3.76 -8.87 -6.54
N VAL A 110 -4.86 -9.62 -6.39
CA VAL A 110 -5.93 -9.71 -7.37
C VAL A 110 -7.03 -8.72 -7.00
N ASN A 111 -7.21 -7.68 -7.82
CA ASN A 111 -8.18 -6.62 -7.57
C ASN A 111 -9.64 -7.07 -7.79
N SER A 112 -10.64 -6.22 -7.54
CA SER A 112 -12.06 -6.54 -7.86
C SER A 112 -12.27 -6.88 -9.35
N HIS A 113 -11.44 -6.26 -10.18
CA HIS A 113 -11.15 -6.48 -11.59
C HIS A 113 -10.63 -7.87 -11.95
N GLY A 114 -10.31 -8.68 -10.94
CA GLY A 114 -9.41 -9.84 -10.94
C GLY A 114 -8.23 -9.78 -11.90
N ASN A 115 -7.64 -8.60 -12.02
CA ASN A 115 -6.33 -8.39 -12.61
C ASN A 115 -5.29 -8.38 -11.49
N ILE A 116 -4.06 -8.77 -11.82
CA ILE A 116 -2.92 -8.59 -10.93
C ILE A 116 -2.62 -7.09 -10.87
N THR A 117 -2.54 -6.56 -9.65
CA THR A 117 -2.28 -5.15 -9.36
C THR A 117 -1.32 -5.05 -8.18
N ASN A 118 -0.68 -3.89 -8.04
CA ASN A 118 0.33 -3.66 -7.01
C ASN A 118 -0.27 -2.77 -5.91
N TYR A 119 -0.06 -3.18 -4.66
CA TYR A 119 -0.38 -2.42 -3.47
C TYR A 119 0.93 -1.94 -2.81
N TYR A 120 0.98 -0.66 -2.44
CA TYR A 120 2.13 -0.02 -1.81
C TYR A 120 1.69 0.53 -0.44
N PRO A 121 2.02 -0.14 0.68
CA PRO A 121 1.69 0.38 2.00
C PRO A 121 2.46 1.66 2.30
N ASP A 122 1.93 2.55 3.13
CA ASP A 122 2.51 3.89 3.32
C ASP A 122 3.79 3.93 4.14
N PHE A 123 3.85 3.27 5.30
CA PHE A 123 5.00 3.37 6.20
C PHE A 123 5.51 2.02 6.68
N LEU A 124 6.81 1.96 6.96
CA LEU A 124 7.45 0.92 7.76
C LEU A 124 7.91 1.54 9.08
N VAL A 125 7.48 0.99 10.21
CA VAL A 125 7.74 1.54 11.54
C VAL A 125 8.45 0.49 12.39
N LYS A 126 9.64 0.81 12.90
CA LYS A 126 10.40 -0.03 13.82
C LYS A 126 10.17 0.41 15.25
N LEU A 127 9.69 -0.50 16.09
CA LEU A 127 9.40 -0.27 17.50
C LEU A 127 10.62 -0.53 18.39
N THR A 128 10.55 -0.06 19.64
CA THR A 128 11.60 -0.22 20.66
C THR A 128 11.86 -1.67 21.07
N ASP A 129 10.86 -2.53 20.95
CA ASP A 129 10.99 -3.97 21.19
C ASP A 129 11.51 -4.76 19.98
N GLY A 130 11.88 -4.07 18.90
CA GLY A 130 12.47 -4.67 17.70
C GLY A 130 11.46 -5.12 16.64
N ARG A 131 10.15 -5.09 16.93
CA ARG A 131 9.11 -5.40 15.94
C ARG A 131 9.06 -4.35 14.84
N VAL A 132 8.57 -4.75 13.67
CA VAL A 132 8.27 -3.85 12.55
C VAL A 132 6.78 -3.89 12.25
N VAL A 133 6.17 -2.72 12.14
CA VAL A 133 4.76 -2.54 11.78
C VAL A 133 4.68 -1.85 10.43
N ILE A 134 3.98 -2.47 9.49
CA ILE A 134 3.62 -1.88 8.20
C ILE A 134 2.33 -1.08 8.41
N VAL A 135 2.32 0.19 8.06
CA VAL A 135 1.18 1.08 8.27
C VAL A 135 0.57 1.47 6.94
N GLU A 136 -0.75 1.32 6.84
CA GLU A 136 -1.56 1.93 5.78
C GLU A 136 -2.32 3.13 6.36
N THR A 137 -2.17 4.30 5.76
CA THR A 137 -2.94 5.49 6.11
C THR A 137 -4.00 5.78 5.06
N LYS A 138 -5.24 6.05 5.47
CA LYS A 138 -6.31 6.42 4.53
C LYS A 138 -7.11 7.61 5.00
N GLY A 139 -7.28 8.58 4.10
CA GLY A 139 -8.21 9.70 4.27
C GLY A 139 -9.65 9.37 3.90
N ARG A 140 -9.86 8.32 3.10
CA ARG A 140 -11.18 7.88 2.62
C ARG A 140 -11.18 6.39 2.35
N GLU A 141 -12.34 5.78 2.43
CA GLU A 141 -12.52 4.39 2.01
C GLU A 141 -12.34 4.26 0.49
N GLU A 142 -11.70 3.17 0.09
CA GLU A 142 -11.46 2.83 -1.31
C GLU A 142 -11.96 1.40 -1.55
N LEU A 143 -12.52 1.14 -2.74
CA LEU A 143 -13.12 -0.15 -3.10
C LEU A 143 -12.16 -1.33 -2.89
N GLU A 144 -10.87 -1.13 -3.16
CA GLU A 144 -9.85 -2.17 -3.08
C GLU A 144 -9.25 -2.34 -1.67
N LEU A 145 -9.58 -1.46 -0.72
CA LEU A 145 -8.96 -1.45 0.61
C LEU A 145 -9.06 -2.81 1.33
N PRO A 146 -10.21 -3.51 1.36
CA PRO A 146 -10.28 -4.83 1.99
C PRO A 146 -9.31 -5.86 1.39
N ARG A 147 -9.08 -5.79 0.08
CA ARG A 147 -8.16 -6.71 -0.63
C ARG A 147 -6.70 -6.36 -0.33
N ASN A 148 -6.37 -5.07 -0.24
CA ASN A 148 -5.04 -4.62 0.13
C ASN A 148 -4.68 -5.06 1.55
N ILE A 149 -5.60 -4.88 2.50
CA ILE A 149 -5.41 -5.28 3.90
C ILE A 149 -5.28 -6.80 4.02
N GLU A 150 -6.14 -7.56 3.32
CA GLU A 150 -6.03 -9.02 3.29
C GLU A 150 -4.70 -9.48 2.71
N ARG A 151 -4.22 -8.85 1.62
CA ARG A 151 -2.92 -9.17 1.04
C ARG A 151 -1.77 -8.87 2.00
N LEU A 152 -1.83 -7.75 2.72
CA LEU A 152 -0.84 -7.36 3.70
C LEU A 152 -0.80 -8.33 4.89
N ARG A 153 -1.96 -8.76 5.38
CA ARG A 153 -2.09 -9.79 6.41
C ARG A 153 -1.37 -11.07 6.00
N GLN A 154 -1.65 -11.57 4.79
CA GLN A 154 -1.00 -12.76 4.24
C GLN A 154 0.52 -12.58 4.17
N TRP A 155 1.00 -11.41 3.71
CA TRP A 155 2.44 -11.15 3.65
C TRP A 155 3.10 -11.16 5.04
N CYS A 156 2.46 -10.58 6.05
CA CYS A 156 2.97 -10.63 7.43
C CYS A 156 3.04 -12.08 7.95
N GLU A 157 2.01 -12.89 7.70
CA GLU A 157 2.00 -14.31 8.08
C GLU A 157 3.09 -15.11 7.38
N ASP A 158 3.29 -14.86 6.08
CA ASP A 158 4.29 -15.51 5.25
C ASP A 158 5.71 -15.17 5.69
N VAL A 159 6.02 -13.87 5.87
CA VAL A 159 7.38 -13.45 6.28
C VAL A 159 7.71 -13.90 7.71
N ASN A 160 6.74 -13.92 8.62
CA ASN A 160 6.94 -14.40 9.98
C ASN A 160 7.05 -15.93 10.06
N ARG A 161 6.51 -16.66 9.07
CA ARG A 161 6.69 -18.11 8.94
C ARG A 161 8.03 -18.46 8.31
N ALA A 162 8.49 -17.65 7.36
CA ALA A 162 9.74 -17.88 6.63
C ALA A 162 11.01 -17.50 7.43
N GLN A 163 10.90 -16.60 8.41
CA GLN A 163 12.00 -16.21 9.29
C GLN A 163 11.52 -15.76 10.67
N SER A 164 12.42 -15.71 11.66
CA SER A 164 12.12 -15.32 13.05
C SER A 164 13.00 -14.18 13.60
N ALA A 165 13.86 -13.57 12.78
CA ALA A 165 14.77 -12.51 13.20
C ALA A 165 14.04 -11.20 13.56
N VAL A 166 12.94 -10.91 12.87
CA VAL A 166 12.07 -9.76 13.13
C VAL A 166 10.63 -10.21 13.01
N TRP A 167 9.79 -9.81 13.97
CA TRP A 167 8.35 -10.00 13.85
C TRP A 167 7.73 -8.81 13.11
N TYR A 168 6.93 -9.11 12.09
CA TYR A 168 6.22 -8.14 11.25
C TYR A 168 4.72 -8.17 11.53
N GLY A 169 4.14 -7.00 11.79
CA GLY A 169 2.70 -6.81 11.85
C GLY A 169 2.26 -5.69 10.91
N PHE A 170 0.96 -5.40 10.92
CA PHE A 170 0.43 -4.25 10.22
C PHE A 170 -0.66 -3.55 11.01
N VAL A 171 -0.93 -2.29 10.65
CA VAL A 171 -2.06 -1.51 11.16
C VAL A 171 -2.63 -0.63 10.06
N TYR A 172 -3.94 -0.55 10.02
CA TYR A 172 -4.68 0.41 9.21
C TYR A 172 -5.04 1.62 10.08
N VAL A 173 -4.76 2.82 9.56
CA VAL A 173 -5.01 4.09 10.26
C VAL A 173 -5.87 4.97 9.37
N ASP A 174 -7.16 5.05 9.67
CA ASP A 174 -8.04 6.02 9.02
C ASP A 174 -7.84 7.42 9.63
N GLN A 175 -7.96 8.45 8.78
CA GLN A 175 -7.75 9.84 9.19
C GLN A 175 -8.74 10.30 10.25
N ALA A 176 -10.00 9.89 10.16
CA ALA A 176 -11.03 10.31 11.11
C ALA A 176 -10.73 9.77 12.52
N GLY A 177 -10.36 8.50 12.64
CA GLY A 177 -9.92 7.85 13.86
C GLY A 177 -8.64 8.47 14.40
N PHE A 178 -7.65 8.70 13.53
CA PHE A 178 -6.40 9.35 13.92
C PHE A 178 -6.64 10.75 14.49
N GLU A 179 -7.46 11.58 13.83
CA GLU A 179 -7.75 12.93 14.28
C GLU A 179 -8.58 12.94 15.59
N LYS A 180 -9.48 11.97 15.76
CA LYS A 180 -10.29 11.84 16.98
C LYS A 180 -9.47 11.46 18.21
N TYR A 181 -8.54 10.51 18.08
CA TYR A 181 -7.77 9.96 19.19
C TYR A 181 -6.33 10.46 19.26
N ARG A 182 -5.97 11.46 18.45
CA ARG A 182 -4.63 12.04 18.46
C ARG A 182 -4.28 12.45 19.90
N PRO A 183 -3.13 12.00 20.45
CA PRO A 183 -2.68 12.50 21.72
C PRO A 183 -2.58 14.02 21.63
N LYS A 184 -3.42 14.74 22.39
CA LYS A 184 -3.18 16.16 22.65
C LYS A 184 -1.80 16.21 23.28
N ALA A 185 -0.90 16.98 22.67
CA ALA A 185 0.50 16.99 23.01
C ALA A 185 0.69 16.93 24.54
N LEU A 186 1.47 15.95 25.00
CA LEU A 186 2.23 16.12 26.23
C LEU A 186 3.24 17.24 25.91
N LEU A 187 2.81 18.48 26.14
CA LEU A 187 3.71 19.63 26.27
C LEU A 187 4.57 19.42 27.51
#